data_AF-A0A0M0TEB6-F1
#
_entry.id   AF-A0A0M0TEB6-F1
#
_cell.length_a   1.000
_cell.length_b   1.000
_cell.length_c   1.000
_cell.angle_alpha   90.00
_cell.angle_beta   90.00
_cell.angle_gamma   90.00
#
_symmetry.space_group_name_H-M   'P 1'
#
loop_
_entity.id
_entity.type
_entity.pdbx_description
1 polymer ?
#
loop_
_entity_poly.entity_id
_entity_poly.type
_entity_poly.pdbx_seq_one_letter_code
_entity_poly.pdbx_strand_id
1 'polypeptide(L)' 'MNRITLTGKQILAVCKFAGIPHGEMTNEELEQEFTIGDNLAIQVDSGIYIEQLGIYCTDYPEDGAMSLENNNA' A
#
# COMPACT_ATOMS: atom_id res chain seq x y z
N MET A 1 -0.19 9.71 -13.72
CA MET A 1 -0.20 9.08 -12.39
C MET A 1 -1.27 8.01 -12.42
N ASN A 2 -0.84 6.77 -12.60
CA ASN A 2 -1.71 5.61 -12.60
C ASN A 2 -1.85 5.13 -11.16
N ARG A 3 -3.09 4.91 -10.73
CA ARG A 3 -3.40 4.42 -9.39
C ARG A 3 -4.45 3.33 -9.47
N ILE A 4 -4.30 2.32 -8.64
CA ILE A 4 -5.30 1.28 -8.43
C ILE A 4 -5.50 1.09 -6.93
N THR A 5 -6.76 1.16 -6.51
CA THR A 5 -7.16 0.88 -5.13
C THR A 5 -7.86 -0.47 -5.10
N LEU A 6 -7.41 -1.34 -4.20
CA LEU A 6 -7.91 -2.71 -4.04
C LEU A 6 -8.16 -2.99 -2.57
N THR A 7 -9.21 -3.74 -2.27
CA THR A 7 -9.41 -4.29 -0.92
C THR A 7 -8.44 -5.45 -0.66
N GLY A 8 -8.20 -5.76 0.62
CA GLY A 8 -7.45 -6.96 1.01
C GLY A 8 -8.01 -8.24 0.38
N LYS A 9 -9.34 -8.37 0.25
CA LYS A 9 -9.99 -9.47 -0.49
C LYS A 9 -9.55 -9.55 -1.95
N GLN A 10 -9.51 -8.42 -2.65
CA GLN A 10 -9.11 -8.37 -4.05
C GLN A 10 -7.62 -8.70 -4.22
N ILE A 11 -6.77 -8.19 -3.32
CA ILE A 11 -5.34 -8.53 -3.29
C ILE A 11 -5.16 -10.03 -3.06
N LEU A 12 -5.84 -10.60 -2.08
CA LEU A 12 -5.79 -12.03 -1.77
C LEU A 12 -6.23 -12.88 -2.97
N ALA A 13 -7.29 -12.46 -3.68
CA ALA A 13 -7.76 -13.14 -4.88
C ALA A 13 -6.70 -13.12 -6.00
N VAL A 14 -6.02 -11.99 -6.20
CA VAL A 14 -4.91 -11.87 -7.16
C VAL A 14 -3.74 -12.76 -6.78
N CYS A 15 -3.33 -12.77 -5.50
CA CYS A 15 -2.25 -13.64 -5.01
C CYS A 15 -2.58 -15.12 -5.25
N LYS A 16 -3.82 -15.54 -4.95
CA LYS A 16 -4.30 -16.92 -5.22
C LYS A 16 -4.29 -17.25 -6.70
N PHE A 17 -4.79 -16.35 -7.55
CA PHE A 17 -4.80 -16.53 -9.00
C PHE A 17 -3.38 -16.65 -9.58
N ALA A 18 -2.45 -15.82 -9.10
CA ALA A 18 -1.07 -15.76 -9.56
C ALA A 18 -0.14 -16.81 -8.93
N GLY A 19 -0.61 -17.57 -7.93
CA GLY A 19 0.22 -18.53 -7.19
C GLY A 19 1.26 -17.90 -6.27
N ILE A 20 1.04 -16.65 -5.84
CA ILE A 20 1.94 -15.92 -4.94
C ILE A 20 1.66 -16.36 -3.50
N PRO A 21 2.67 -16.83 -2.74
CA PRO A 21 2.52 -17.15 -1.33
C PRO A 21 2.05 -15.93 -0.53
N HIS A 22 1.10 -16.14 0.36
CA HIS A 22 0.51 -15.10 1.20
C HIS A 22 0.15 -15.68 2.57
N GLY A 23 0.14 -14.82 3.59
CA GLY A 23 -0.32 -15.18 4.94
C GLY A 23 -1.84 -15.21 5.05
N GLU A 24 -2.33 -15.68 6.19
CA GLU A 24 -3.74 -15.51 6.56
C GLU A 24 -4.01 -14.03 6.87
N MET A 25 -5.17 -13.54 6.44
CA MET A 25 -5.64 -12.18 6.72
C MET A 25 -6.88 -12.26 7.59
N THR A 26 -6.98 -11.36 8.56
CA THR A 26 -8.17 -11.13 9.38
C THR A 26 -9.30 -10.51 8.57
N ASN A 27 -10.54 -10.58 9.09
CA ASN A 27 -11.68 -9.94 8.43
C ASN A 27 -11.51 -8.43 8.27
N GLU A 28 -10.81 -7.78 9.21
CA GLU A 28 -10.53 -6.34 9.15
C GLU A 28 -9.57 -6.01 8.00
N GLU A 29 -8.46 -6.74 7.90
CA GLU A 29 -7.47 -6.59 6.82
C GLU A 29 -8.06 -6.91 5.44
N LEU A 30 -9.05 -7.81 5.38
CA LEU A 30 -9.74 -8.18 4.16
C LEU A 30 -10.62 -7.05 3.60
N GLU A 31 -11.23 -6.23 4.46
CA GLU A 31 -12.04 -5.08 4.03
C GLU A 31 -11.20 -3.82 3.80
N GLN A 32 -9.97 -3.77 4.32
CA GLN A 32 -9.09 -2.62 4.21
C GLN A 32 -8.70 -2.33 2.75
N GLU A 33 -8.67 -1.05 2.39
CA GLU A 33 -8.28 -0.58 1.06
C GLU A 33 -6.79 -0.21 1.00
N PHE A 34 -6.12 -0.73 -0.01
CA PHE A 34 -4.73 -0.45 -0.33
C PHE A 34 -4.65 0.20 -1.70
N THR A 35 -3.96 1.33 -1.78
CA THR A 35 -3.71 2.01 -3.05
C THR A 35 -2.29 1.76 -3.50
N ILE A 36 -2.14 1.26 -4.72
CA ILE A 36 -0.87 1.10 -5.42
C ILE A 36 -0.78 2.21 -6.47
N GLY A 37 0.28 3.00 -6.43
CA GLY A 37 0.49 4.11 -7.35
C GLY A 37 1.89 4.13 -7.94
N ASP A 38 2.00 4.51 -9.22
CA ASP A 38 3.28 4.87 -9.82
C ASP A 38 3.63 6.35 -9.55
N ASN A 39 4.93 6.66 -9.49
CA ASN A 39 5.48 8.00 -9.24
C ASN A 39 4.89 8.67 -7.99
N LEU A 40 4.75 7.92 -6.89
CA LEU A 40 4.38 8.47 -5.60
C LEU A 40 5.59 9.16 -4.98
N ALA A 41 5.43 10.45 -4.64
CA ALA A 41 6.42 11.19 -3.88
C ALA A 41 6.34 10.79 -2.40
N ILE A 42 7.31 10.00 -1.94
CA ILE A 42 7.41 9.55 -0.55
C ILE A 42 8.42 10.44 0.17
N GLN A 43 8.00 11.06 1.27
CA GLN A 43 8.88 11.83 2.14
C GLN A 43 9.61 10.90 3.11
N VAL A 44 10.94 10.93 3.10
CA VAL A 44 11.79 10.24 4.09
C VAL A 44 12.37 11.23 5.10
N ASP A 45 12.93 10.74 6.22
CA ASP A 45 13.35 11.53 7.40
C ASP A 45 14.22 12.76 7.13
N SER A 46 14.94 12.77 6.01
CA SER A 46 15.78 13.89 5.58
C SER A 46 15.03 14.96 4.76
N GLY A 47 13.71 14.88 4.65
CA GLY A 47 12.90 15.76 3.79
C GLY A 47 13.07 15.51 2.29
N ILE A 48 13.68 14.38 1.92
CA ILE A 48 13.86 13.97 0.52
C ILE A 48 12.55 13.35 0.04
N TYR A 49 12.09 13.77 -1.14
CA TYR A 49 10.97 13.17 -1.84
C TYR A 49 11.49 12.23 -2.92
N ILE A 50 11.10 10.96 -2.85
CA ILE A 50 11.45 9.97 -3.86
C ILE A 50 10.19 9.63 -4.63
N GLU A 51 10.21 9.79 -5.95
CA GLU A 51 9.14 9.33 -6.85
C GLU A 51 9.37 7.87 -7.22
N GLN A 52 8.53 6.98 -6.71
CA GLN A 52 8.65 5.54 -6.99
C GLN A 52 7.29 4.84 -6.94
N LEU A 53 7.29 3.53 -7.22
CA LEU A 53 6.15 2.67 -6.94
C LEU A 53 5.94 2.61 -5.43
N GLY A 54 4.75 2.98 -4.97
CA GLY A 54 4.39 2.96 -3.56
C GLY A 54 3.08 2.21 -3.34
N ILE A 55 2.97 1.59 -2.17
CA ILE A 55 1.75 0.96 -1.67
C ILE A 55 1.46 1.63 -0.34
N TYR A 56 0.24 2.13 -0.16
CA TYR A 56 -0.17 2.78 1.07
C TYR A 56 -1.60 2.37 1.42
N CYS A 57 -1.83 2.21 2.72
CA CYS A 57 -3.16 1.98 3.28
C CYS A 57 -3.83 3.33 3.40
N THR A 58 -5.00 3.52 2.79
CA THR A 58 -5.72 4.79 2.92
C THR A 58 -7.10 4.60 3.47
N ASP A 59 -7.39 5.37 4.51
CA ASP A 59 -8.68 6.04 4.63
C ASP A 59 -8.65 7.48 4.05
N TYR A 60 -7.46 8.12 3.90
CA TYR A 60 -7.33 9.54 3.49
C TYR A 60 -6.10 9.82 2.58
N PRO A 61 -6.28 9.99 1.26
CA PRO A 61 -5.19 10.22 0.30
C PRO A 61 -4.52 11.61 0.38
N GLU A 62 -5.08 12.56 1.13
CA GLU A 62 -4.56 13.92 1.34
C GLU A 62 -3.30 13.99 2.22
N ASP A 63 -3.06 12.99 3.08
CA ASP A 63 -1.95 12.98 4.04
C ASP A 63 -0.62 12.49 3.44
N GLY A 64 -0.65 12.02 2.18
CA GLY A 64 0.52 11.48 1.50
C GLY A 64 0.91 10.08 2.00
N ALA A 65 1.88 9.46 1.33
CA ALA A 65 2.41 8.16 1.72
C ALA A 65 3.63 8.34 2.63
N MET A 66 3.61 7.69 3.81
CA MET A 66 4.73 7.68 4.74
C MET A 66 5.60 6.43 4.54
N SER A 67 6.92 6.57 4.70
CA SER A 67 7.84 5.41 4.66
C SER A 67 7.57 4.44 5.81
N LEU A 68 7.54 3.14 5.51
CA LEU A 68 7.38 2.07 6.51
C LEU A 68 8.58 1.92 7.47
N GLU A 69 9.74 2.47 7.12
CA GLU A 69 10.95 2.39 7.95
C GLU A 69 10.80 3.13 9.30
N ASN A 70 9.83 4.05 9.40
CA ASN A 70 9.55 4.82 10.62
C ASN A 70 8.60 4.14 11.62
N ASN A 71 8.05 2.96 11.29
CA ASN A 71 7.09 2.25 12.15
C ASN A 71 7.70 1.15 13.03
N ASN A 72 9.03 1.08 13.16
CA ASN A 72 9.70 0.16 14.09
C ASN A 72 9.90 0.79 15.48
N ALA A 73 8.81 1.19 16.15
CA ALA A 73 8.80 1.61 17.56
C ALA A 73 8.26 0.50 18.47
#